data_AF-A0A0V8JR37-F1
#
_entry.id   AF-A0A0V8JR37-F1
#
_cell.length_a   1.000
_cell.length_b   1.000
_cell.length_c   1.000
_cell.angle_alpha   90.00
_cell.angle_beta   90.00
_cell.angle_gamma   90.00
#
_symmetry.space_group_name_H-M   'P 1'
#
loop_
_entity.id
_entity.type
_entity.pdbx_description
1 polymer ?
#
loop_
_entity_poly.entity_id
_entity_poly.type
_entity_poly.pdbx_seq_one_letter_code
_entity_poly.pdbx_strand_id
1 'polypeptide(L)' 'MDVENTQGTEEQAPKVKAAKVGDTIQPKKGDFKGYKGIVMVVRDNSVIVDFGKDAETGESMKTVVNHKNYKIVKK' A
#
# COMPACT_ATOMS: atom_id res chain seq x y z
N MET A 1 -13.75 -19.94 -39.69
CA MET A 1 -15.10 -19.47 -39.33
C MET A 1 -15.22 -19.59 -37.81
N ASP A 2 -14.39 -18.78 -37.16
CA ASP A 2 -14.73 -17.86 -36.09
C ASP A 2 -15.73 -18.36 -35.04
N VAL A 3 -15.17 -18.82 -33.90
CA VAL A 3 -15.91 -18.83 -32.65
C VAL A 3 -15.34 -17.70 -31.81
N GLU A 4 -16.13 -16.63 -31.75
CA GLU A 4 -15.85 -15.36 -31.11
C GLU A 4 -15.50 -15.52 -29.63
N ASN A 5 -14.31 -15.03 -29.28
CA ASN A 5 -13.88 -14.82 -27.91
C ASN A 5 -14.57 -13.57 -27.36
N THR A 6 -15.73 -13.75 -26.76
CA THR A 6 -16.43 -12.69 -26.02
C THR A 6 -15.71 -12.47 -24.68
N GLN A 7 -14.68 -11.63 -24.70
CA GLN A 7 -14.12 -11.04 -23.48
C GLN A 7 -15.16 -10.10 -22.88
N GLY A 8 -15.92 -10.64 -21.92
CA GLY A 8 -16.75 -9.86 -21.03
C GLY A 8 -15.90 -8.83 -20.30
N THR A 9 -16.22 -7.57 -20.54
CA THR A 9 -15.86 -6.42 -19.73
C THR A 9 -16.33 -6.64 -18.29
N GLU A 10 -15.44 -7.14 -17.44
CA GLU A 10 -15.58 -6.97 -16.00
C GLU A 10 -15.18 -5.54 -15.64
N GLU A 11 -16.20 -4.74 -15.36
CA GLU A 11 -16.13 -3.45 -14.69
C GLU A 11 -15.51 -3.67 -13.30
N GLN A 12 -14.19 -3.79 -13.24
CA GLN A 12 -13.44 -3.99 -12.01
C GLN A 12 -13.55 -2.71 -11.18
N ALA A 13 -14.45 -2.72 -10.19
CA ALA A 13 -14.45 -1.84 -9.04
C ALA A 13 -13.00 -1.53 -8.65
N PRO A 14 -12.61 -0.26 -8.39
CA PRO A 14 -11.22 0.16 -8.35
C PRO A 14 -10.45 -0.78 -7.43
N LYS A 15 -9.69 -1.70 -8.03
CA LYS A 15 -9.04 -2.79 -7.34
C LYS A 15 -8.00 -2.14 -6.47
N VAL A 16 -8.34 -1.91 -5.20
CA VAL A 16 -7.44 -1.26 -4.24
C VAL A 16 -6.22 -2.15 -4.19
N LYS A 17 -5.13 -1.72 -4.83
CA LYS A 17 -3.90 -2.52 -4.89
C LYS A 17 -3.38 -2.65 -3.47
N ALA A 18 -3.64 -3.81 -2.86
CA ALA A 18 -3.04 -4.17 -1.58
C ALA A 18 -1.52 -4.27 -1.79
N ALA A 19 -0.77 -3.62 -0.92
CA ALA A 19 0.68 -3.72 -0.91
C ALA A 19 1.07 -5.07 -0.32
N LYS A 20 2.21 -5.60 -0.74
CA LYS A 20 2.79 -6.83 -0.22
C LYS A 20 3.87 -6.50 0.80
N VAL A 21 4.22 -7.48 1.63
CA VAL A 21 5.39 -7.37 2.51
C VAL A 21 6.64 -7.09 1.66
N GLY A 22 7.42 -6.09 2.06
CA GLY A 22 8.59 -5.61 1.32
C GLY A 22 8.30 -4.48 0.32
N ASP A 23 7.05 -4.20 -0.03
CA ASP A 23 6.72 -3.07 -0.89
C ASP A 23 6.98 -1.75 -0.15
N THR A 24 7.45 -0.74 -0.88
CA THR A 24 7.51 0.63 -0.39
C THR A 24 6.17 1.31 -0.64
N ILE A 25 5.59 1.90 0.39
CA ILE A 25 4.36 2.68 0.27
C ILE A 25 4.55 4.08 0.82
N GLN A 26 3.70 4.98 0.34
CA GLN A 26 3.65 6.36 0.75
C GLN A 26 2.23 6.71 1.19
N PRO A 27 1.99 6.97 2.49
CA PRO A 27 0.69 7.40 2.99
C PRO A 27 0.27 8.72 2.35
N LYS A 28 -1.02 8.81 2.00
CA LYS A 28 -1.66 10.02 1.44
C LYS A 28 -2.20 10.95 2.54
N LYS A 29 -2.37 10.44 3.77
CA LYS A 29 -3.00 11.09 4.92
C LYS A 29 -2.34 10.63 6.24
N GLY A 30 -2.57 11.37 7.32
CA GLY A 30 -2.00 11.12 8.66
C GLY A 30 -0.64 11.79 8.86
N ASP A 31 -0.04 11.55 10.02
CA ASP A 31 1.23 12.14 10.45
C ASP A 31 2.40 11.74 9.53
N PHE A 32 2.33 10.53 8.98
CA PHE A 32 3.31 9.99 8.03
C PHE A 32 2.95 10.27 6.56
N LYS A 33 2.10 11.27 6.28
CA LYS A 33 1.76 11.66 4.90
C LYS A 33 3.03 12.06 4.15
N GLY A 34 3.24 11.41 3.00
CA GLY A 34 4.39 11.72 2.15
C GLY A 34 5.66 10.97 2.49
N TYR A 35 5.75 10.35 3.67
CA TYR A 35 6.89 9.50 4.04
C TYR A 35 6.88 8.20 3.26
N LYS A 36 8.05 7.70 2.89
CA LYS A 36 8.21 6.40 2.25
C LYS A 36 8.60 5.39 3.31
N GLY A 37 7.83 4.32 3.42
CA GLY A 37 8.10 3.26 4.38
C GLY A 37 7.87 1.89 3.76
N ILE A 38 8.48 0.89 4.38
CA ILE A 38 8.45 -0.49 3.91
C ILE A 38 7.33 -1.23 4.63
N VAL A 39 6.49 -1.93 3.89
CA VAL A 39 5.44 -2.76 4.45
C VAL A 39 6.08 -3.96 5.13
N MET A 40 5.92 -4.05 6.44
CA MET A 40 6.40 -5.17 7.26
C MET A 40 5.35 -6.28 7.34
N VAL A 41 4.07 -5.90 7.47
CA VAL A 41 2.96 -6.82 7.69
C VAL A 41 1.75 -6.34 6.90
N VAL A 42 1.04 -7.29 6.28
CA VAL A 42 -0.22 -7.04 5.58
C VAL A 42 -1.34 -7.70 6.38
N ARG A 43 -2.39 -6.94 6.67
CA ARG A 43 -3.67 -7.41 7.24
C ARG A 43 -4.77 -7.20 6.21
N ASP A 44 -5.99 -7.66 6.50
CA ASP A 44 -7.11 -7.62 5.54
C ASP A 44 -7.53 -6.21 5.12
N ASN A 45 -7.45 -5.24 6.04
CA ASN A 45 -7.89 -3.86 5.81
C ASN A 45 -6.75 -2.82 5.93
N SER A 46 -5.57 -3.24 6.35
CA SER A 46 -4.46 -2.33 6.63
C SER A 46 -3.10 -3.00 6.49
N VAL A 47 -2.07 -2.19 6.35
CA VAL A 47 -0.67 -2.62 6.36
C VAL A 47 0.08 -1.93 7.48
N ILE A 48 1.04 -2.64 8.07
CA ILE A 48 1.99 -2.07 9.01
C ILE A 48 3.22 -1.65 8.22
N VAL A 49 3.60 -0.39 8.37
CA VAL A 49 4.68 0.24 7.63
C VAL A 49 5.75 0.68 8.60
N ASP A 50 7.00 0.40 8.24
CA ASP A 50 8.18 0.88 8.94
C ASP A 50 8.82 2.03 8.15
N PHE A 51 8.90 3.21 8.78
CA PHE A 51 9.59 4.39 8.25
C PHE A 51 11.02 4.53 8.82
N GLY A 52 11.47 3.58 9.64
CA GLY A 52 12.78 3.59 10.28
C GLY A 52 12.71 4.05 11.72
N LYS A 53 13.79 4.68 12.19
CA LYS A 53 13.85 5.28 13.54
C LYS A 53 13.89 6.79 13.43
N ASP A 54 13.20 7.45 14.35
CA ASP A 54 13.29 8.88 14.50
C ASP A 54 14.70 9.24 14.99
N ALA A 55 15.32 10.26 14.38
CA ALA A 55 16.69 10.63 14.69
C ALA A 55 16.81 11.42 16.00
N GLU A 56 15.72 12.06 16.45
CA GLU A 56 15.68 12.88 17.66
C GLU A 56 15.32 12.05 18.88
N THR A 57 14.31 11.16 18.78
CA THR A 57 13.84 10.35 19.92
C THR A 57 14.43 8.94 19.95
N GLY A 58 14.97 8.45 18.83
CA GLY A 58 15.45 7.07 18.70
C GLY A 58 14.32 6.04 18.63
N GLU A 59 13.06 6.48 18.60
CA GLU A 59 11.90 5.60 18.58
C GLU A 59 11.63 5.01 17.20
N SER A 60 11.00 3.84 17.17
CA SER A 60 10.65 3.16 15.92
C SER A 60 9.41 3.81 15.30
N MET A 61 9.56 4.37 14.11
CA MET A 61 8.47 4.99 13.36
C MET A 61 7.69 3.93 12.60
N LYS A 62 6.86 3.17 13.32
CA LYS A 62 5.94 2.17 12.73
C LYS A 62 4.52 2.67 12.83
N THR A 63 3.75 2.53 11.75
CA THR A 63 2.33 2.90 11.76
C THR A 63 1.46 1.91 11.00
N VAL A 64 0.15 2.03 11.21
CA VAL A 64 -0.87 1.23 10.53
C VAL A 64 -1.54 2.11 9.49
N VAL A 65 -1.50 1.69 8.22
CA VAL A 65 -2.07 2.44 7.10
C VAL A 65 -3.12 1.61 6.39
N ASN A 66 -4.30 2.18 6.17
CA ASN A 66 -5.35 1.50 5.40
C ASN A 66 -4.98 1.40 3.91
N HIS A 67 -5.34 0.29 3.26
CA HIS A 67 -5.15 0.06 1.81
C HIS A 67 -5.64 1.19 0.90
N LYS A 68 -6.66 1.93 1.32
CA LYS A 68 -7.22 3.07 0.58
C LYS A 68 -6.36 4.34 0.69
N ASN A 69 -5.56 4.46 1.75
CA ASN A 69 -4.91 5.70 2.17
C ASN A 69 -3.41 5.76 1.88
N TYR A 70 -2.86 4.88 1.04
CA TYR A 70 -1.47 4.98 0.58
C TYR A 70 -1.35 4.82 -0.94
N LYS A 71 -0.17 5.12 -1.48
CA LYS A 71 0.26 4.75 -2.83
C LYS A 71 1.42 3.77 -2.73
N ILE A 72 1.43 2.73 -3.55
CA ILE A 72 2.60 1.85 -3.68
C ILE A 72 3.61 2.59 -4.56
N VAL A 73 4.79 2.83 -4.02
CA VAL A 73 5.91 3.44 -4.73
C VAL A 73 6.82 2.28 -5.15
N LYS A 74 6.65 1.80 -6.38
CA LYS A 74 7.59 0.83 -6.94
C LYS A 74 8.97 1.50 -7.07
N LYS A 75 10.02 0.76 -6.73
CA LYS A 75 11.40 1.13 -7.06
C LYS A 75 11.58 1.15 -8.58
#